data_AF-A0A845UU08-F1
#
_entry.id   AF-A0A845UU08-F1
#
_cell.length_a   1.000
_cell.length_b   1.000
_cell.length_c   1.000
_cell.angle_alpha   90.00
_cell.angle_beta   90.00
_cell.angle_gamma   90.00
#
_symmetry.space_group_name_H-M   'P 1'
#
loop_
_entity.id
_entity.type
_entity.pdbx_description
1 polymer ?
#
loop_
_entity_poly.entity_id
_entity_poly.type
_entity_poly.pdbx_seq_one_letter_code
_entity_poly.pdbx_strand_id
1 'polypeptide(L)'
;MTDLLRYVRSEDVTLPQNKTHGFAAHYALVHHCSGAVYRFIPKNACSRLRYSMAVANKCIESPEDRTWLHLNNSTFAAILPEQVRAPLSFVVLRYPHVRLASVFLDKTVENTPELWQLYRLTSDGFDPDALTFHDVVPLLDGQVPLKVNWHWPPQQDFLVYEHCSHVLALERSLEATPILQDTIGLTMQGAPGLTGHGTDQFEVIREGDFADVPIAALAEMNHSGRLPAHDRLDAGDMTLYAAHFGAHLLPFPRLLPTEVHFQDDQAQRYHPRRRLRHAALSHHHGRVETTASDLRQADDLLSSIRADAGRNSRDLPDHHTPGSGAVQAYARRRQSMGDFAHLRGAAEPRRAGAGFHPRRGVPQRRTLSAGAG
;
A
#
# COMPACT_ATOMS: atom_id res chain seq x y z
N MET A 1 19.49 12.55 4.55
CA MET A 1 19.75 12.31 3.12
C MET A 1 18.51 11.67 2.53
N THR A 2 18.12 12.02 1.30
CA THR A 2 17.02 11.37 0.60
C THR A 2 17.45 9.99 0.10
N ASP A 3 16.66 8.97 0.41
CA ASP A 3 16.95 7.58 0.06
C ASP A 3 16.94 7.40 -1.48
N LEU A 4 17.87 6.59 -2.01
CA LEU A 4 17.87 6.26 -3.44
C LEU A 4 16.67 5.37 -3.80
N LEU A 5 16.08 5.61 -4.97
CA LEU A 5 15.00 4.76 -5.48
C LEU A 5 15.57 3.43 -6.00
N ARG A 6 15.08 2.31 -5.45
CA ARG A 6 15.65 0.96 -5.59
C ARG A 6 15.74 0.46 -7.03
N TYR A 7 14.66 0.66 -7.78
CA TYR A 7 14.48 0.03 -9.08
C TYR A 7 14.72 0.96 -10.27
N VAL A 8 15.07 2.23 -10.06
CA VAL A 8 15.30 3.17 -11.18
C VAL A 8 16.34 2.65 -12.17
N ARG A 9 17.33 1.91 -11.67
CA ARG A 9 18.47 1.38 -12.44
C ARG A 9 18.30 -0.09 -12.86
N SER A 10 17.16 -0.72 -12.59
CA SER A 10 16.97 -2.16 -12.84
C SER A 10 16.76 -2.51 -14.31
N GLU A 11 16.32 -1.55 -15.12
CA GLU A 11 15.98 -1.73 -16.53
C GLU A 11 16.50 -0.51 -17.31
N ASP A 12 17.08 -0.73 -18.50
CA ASP A 12 17.57 0.35 -19.39
C ASP A 12 16.42 0.94 -20.23
N VAL A 13 15.47 1.56 -19.53
CA VAL A 13 14.26 2.17 -20.11
C VAL A 13 13.92 3.47 -19.38
N THR A 14 12.99 4.27 -19.92
CA THR A 14 12.50 5.45 -19.20
C THR A 14 11.78 5.03 -17.91
N LEU A 15 11.82 5.88 -16.88
CA LEU A 15 11.25 5.52 -15.57
C LEU A 15 9.76 5.08 -15.61
N PRO A 16 8.87 5.72 -16.39
CA PRO A 16 7.48 5.25 -16.54
C PRO A 16 7.34 3.89 -17.23
N GLN A 17 8.34 3.45 -18.01
CA GLN A 17 8.36 2.15 -18.68
C GLN A 17 8.97 1.04 -17.81
N ASN A 18 9.73 1.41 -16.78
CA ASN A 18 10.32 0.47 -15.85
C ASN A 18 9.22 -0.16 -14.98
N LYS A 19 8.82 -1.39 -15.32
CA LYS A 19 7.69 -2.07 -14.69
C LYS A 19 7.97 -2.39 -13.23
N THR A 20 9.22 -2.70 -12.90
CA THR A 20 9.64 -3.03 -11.54
C THR A 20 9.54 -1.80 -10.63
N HIS A 21 10.03 -0.65 -11.09
CA HIS A 21 9.85 0.61 -10.37
C HIS A 21 8.37 1.02 -10.31
N GLY A 22 7.64 0.93 -11.43
CA GLY A 22 6.22 1.27 -11.49
C GLY A 22 5.37 0.48 -10.49
N PHE A 23 5.65 -0.83 -10.33
CA PHE A 23 5.02 -1.66 -9.32
C PHE A 23 5.29 -1.14 -7.90
N ALA A 24 6.55 -0.96 -7.52
CA ALA A 24 6.91 -0.50 -6.18
C ALA A 24 6.37 0.93 -5.88
N ALA A 25 6.43 1.82 -6.87
CA ALA A 25 5.92 3.18 -6.79
C ALA A 25 4.40 3.23 -6.60
N HIS A 26 3.65 2.32 -7.25
CA HIS A 26 2.19 2.26 -7.12
C HIS A 26 1.74 2.01 -5.68
N TYR A 27 2.54 1.29 -4.89
CA TYR A 27 2.24 0.97 -3.49
C TYR A 27 2.94 1.90 -2.48
N ALA A 28 3.61 2.95 -2.94
CA ALA A 28 4.14 4.00 -2.09
C ALA A 28 3.04 5.03 -1.83
N LEU A 29 2.62 5.21 -0.57
CA LEU A 29 1.56 6.12 -0.16
C LEU A 29 2.13 7.34 0.57
N VAL A 30 1.66 8.55 0.25
CA VAL A 30 2.13 9.79 0.89
C VAL A 30 1.22 10.25 2.04
N HIS A 31 1.84 10.59 3.17
CA HIS A 31 1.19 11.26 4.30
C HIS A 31 1.34 12.77 4.10
N HIS A 32 0.34 13.42 3.51
CA HIS A 32 0.46 14.78 2.97
C HIS A 32 0.84 15.82 4.03
N CYS A 33 0.42 15.64 5.28
CA CYS A 33 0.74 16.59 6.34
C CYS A 33 2.25 16.65 6.65
N SER A 34 2.95 15.51 6.52
CA SER A 34 4.39 15.41 6.81
C SER A 34 5.27 15.28 5.55
N GLY A 35 4.69 14.92 4.41
CA GLY A 35 5.41 14.50 3.21
C GLY A 35 6.05 13.11 3.32
N ALA A 36 5.91 12.41 4.46
CA ALA A 36 6.47 11.08 4.63
C ALA A 36 5.81 10.07 3.68
N VAL A 37 6.59 9.09 3.25
CA VAL A 37 6.11 8.02 2.37
C VAL A 37 6.02 6.71 3.18
N TYR A 38 4.92 5.99 3.03
CA TYR A 38 4.63 4.67 3.58
C TYR A 38 4.57 3.64 2.45
N ARG A 39 5.03 2.41 2.66
CA ARG A 39 4.95 1.34 1.65
C ARG A 39 3.86 0.38 2.04
N PHE A 40 2.77 0.43 1.30
CA PHE A 40 1.67 -0.49 1.45
C PHE A 40 2.09 -1.88 0.98
N ILE A 41 2.04 -2.84 1.89
CA ILE A 41 2.26 -4.26 1.59
C ILE A 41 1.04 -5.04 2.08
N PRO A 42 0.42 -5.87 1.24
CA PRO A 42 -0.76 -6.63 1.63
C PRO A 42 -0.43 -7.56 2.80
N LYS A 43 -1.38 -7.66 3.75
CA LYS A 43 -1.27 -8.49 4.97
C LYS A 43 -0.26 -8.03 6.02
N ASN A 44 0.23 -6.79 5.90
CA ASN A 44 1.08 -6.14 6.91
C ASN A 44 0.35 -5.01 7.65
N ALA A 45 -0.82 -5.30 8.25
CA ALA A 45 -1.75 -4.29 8.81
C ALA A 45 -2.15 -3.22 7.78
N CYS A 46 -2.31 -3.66 6.55
CA CYS A 46 -2.39 -2.79 5.39
C CYS A 46 -3.69 -1.98 5.37
N SER A 47 -4.78 -2.52 5.91
CA SER A 47 -6.07 -1.85 6.02
C SER A 47 -6.06 -0.78 7.12
N ARG A 48 -5.52 -1.12 8.30
CA ARG A 48 -5.39 -0.19 9.44
C ARG A 48 -4.52 1.02 9.10
N LEU A 49 -3.39 0.80 8.42
CA LEU A 49 -2.50 1.89 7.99
C LEU A 49 -3.16 2.78 6.94
N ARG A 50 -3.84 2.20 5.95
CA ARG A 50 -4.58 3.00 4.95
C ARG A 50 -5.72 3.80 5.56
N TYR A 51 -6.45 3.22 6.51
CA TYR A 51 -7.46 3.96 7.26
C TYR A 51 -6.86 5.15 8.02
N SER A 52 -5.78 4.89 8.78
CA SER A 52 -5.07 5.94 9.53
C SER A 52 -4.57 7.06 8.61
N MET A 53 -4.04 6.69 7.44
CA MET A 53 -3.61 7.64 6.41
C MET A 53 -4.78 8.43 5.83
N ALA A 54 -5.91 7.79 5.56
CA ALA A 54 -7.10 8.46 5.02
C ALA A 54 -7.69 9.47 6.02
N VAL A 55 -7.71 9.14 7.31
CA VAL A 55 -8.09 10.07 8.38
C VAL A 55 -7.09 11.23 8.46
N ALA A 56 -5.79 10.94 8.50
CA ALA A 56 -4.76 11.96 8.62
C ALA A 56 -4.69 12.90 7.39
N ASN A 57 -4.97 12.37 6.20
CA ASN A 57 -5.09 13.13 4.96
C ASN A 57 -6.48 13.78 4.77
N LYS A 58 -7.37 13.67 5.77
CA LYS A 58 -8.71 14.29 5.80
C LYS A 58 -9.67 13.84 4.69
N CYS A 59 -9.55 12.59 4.25
CA CYS A 59 -10.47 12.02 3.25
C CYS A 59 -11.68 11.33 3.88
N ILE A 60 -11.56 10.87 5.12
CA ILE A 60 -12.61 10.20 5.88
C ILE A 60 -12.53 10.64 7.34
N GLU A 61 -13.64 10.54 8.06
CA GLU A 61 -13.73 10.95 9.47
C GLU A 61 -14.26 9.82 10.37
N SER A 62 -15.04 8.89 9.81
CA SER A 62 -15.70 7.81 10.56
C SER A 62 -15.17 6.42 10.16
N PRO A 63 -15.13 5.45 11.09
CA PRO A 63 -14.96 4.02 10.78
C PRO A 63 -16.00 3.48 9.77
N GLU A 64 -17.16 4.12 9.67
CA GLU A 64 -18.24 3.75 8.74
C GLU A 64 -17.83 3.94 7.27
N ASP A 65 -16.87 4.82 7.01
CA ASP A 65 -16.33 5.08 5.67
C ASP A 65 -15.35 4.01 5.20
N ARG A 66 -15.20 2.88 5.91
CA ARG A 66 -14.25 1.80 5.59
C ARG A 66 -14.35 1.29 4.14
N THR A 67 -15.53 1.28 3.55
CA THR A 67 -15.75 0.87 2.16
C THR A 67 -15.05 1.80 1.15
N TRP A 68 -14.87 3.07 1.52
CA TRP A 68 -14.12 4.05 0.74
C TRP A 68 -12.69 3.57 0.50
N LEU A 69 -12.03 2.97 1.50
CA LEU A 69 -10.64 2.54 1.41
C LEU A 69 -10.40 1.55 0.27
N HIS A 70 -11.32 0.60 0.05
CA HIS A 70 -11.17 -0.43 -0.99
C HIS A 70 -11.28 0.13 -2.41
N LEU A 71 -12.09 1.17 -2.59
CA LEU A 71 -12.26 1.84 -3.88
C LEU A 71 -11.14 2.85 -4.17
N ASN A 72 -10.42 3.28 -3.14
CA ASN A 72 -9.48 4.39 -3.16
C ASN A 72 -8.04 3.96 -2.82
N ASN A 73 -7.67 2.71 -3.16
CA ASN A 73 -6.35 2.15 -2.87
C ASN A 73 -5.19 3.00 -3.39
N SER A 74 -5.37 3.67 -4.53
CA SER A 74 -4.35 4.50 -5.19
C SER A 74 -4.45 5.99 -4.86
N THR A 75 -5.41 6.43 -4.03
CA THR A 75 -5.68 7.87 -3.82
C THR A 75 -4.49 8.61 -3.24
N PHE A 76 -3.67 7.94 -2.42
CA PHE A 76 -2.47 8.53 -1.84
C PHE A 76 -1.19 8.05 -2.52
N ALA A 77 -1.25 7.45 -3.72
CA ALA A 77 -0.07 6.98 -4.42
C ALA A 77 0.89 8.15 -4.67
N ALA A 78 2.09 8.05 -4.11
CA ALA A 78 3.09 9.11 -4.14
C ALA A 78 3.62 9.30 -5.56
N ILE A 79 3.59 10.53 -6.07
CA ILE A 79 4.20 10.85 -7.36
C ILE A 79 5.72 11.00 -7.23
N LEU A 80 6.46 10.94 -8.34
CA LEU A 80 7.93 10.97 -8.33
C LEU A 80 8.53 12.13 -7.51
N PRO A 81 8.03 13.39 -7.60
CA PRO A 81 8.54 14.47 -6.75
C PRO A 81 8.38 14.21 -5.26
N GLU A 82 7.27 13.60 -4.83
CA GLU A 82 7.02 13.25 -3.42
C GLU A 82 7.95 12.12 -2.98
N GLN A 83 8.16 11.13 -3.84
CA GLN A 83 9.10 10.04 -3.56
C GLN A 83 10.53 10.56 -3.40
N VAL A 84 11.01 11.37 -4.34
CA VAL A 84 12.40 11.88 -4.34
C VAL A 84 12.65 12.88 -3.21
N ARG A 85 11.61 13.55 -2.70
CA ARG A 85 11.72 14.59 -1.67
C ARG A 85 11.22 14.15 -0.30
N ALA A 86 10.84 12.89 -0.14
CA ALA A 86 10.30 12.37 1.10
C ALA A 86 11.28 12.68 2.25
N PRO A 87 10.88 13.45 3.28
CA PRO A 87 11.74 13.75 4.42
C PRO A 87 11.93 12.53 5.30
N LEU A 88 10.96 11.61 5.28
CA LEU A 88 10.97 10.35 6.00
C LEU A 88 10.29 9.28 5.18
N SER A 89 10.79 8.06 5.30
CA SER A 89 10.34 6.94 4.51
C SER A 89 10.22 5.71 5.43
N PHE A 90 9.06 5.04 5.45
CA PHE A 90 8.88 3.86 6.30
C PHE A 90 8.10 2.72 5.64
N VAL A 91 8.32 1.52 6.16
CA VAL A 91 7.61 0.30 5.76
C VAL A 91 7.28 -0.53 7.01
N VAL A 92 6.13 -1.20 6.98
CA VAL A 92 5.79 -2.24 7.95
C VAL A 92 5.98 -3.58 7.29
N LEU A 93 6.85 -4.40 7.86
CA LEU A 93 7.12 -5.77 7.45
C LEU A 93 6.49 -6.74 8.44
N ARG A 94 6.20 -7.94 7.97
CA ARG A 94 5.71 -9.07 8.77
C ARG A 94 6.59 -10.27 8.50
N TYR A 95 6.67 -11.22 9.43
CA TYR A 95 7.33 -12.49 9.16
C TYR A 95 6.74 -13.13 7.89
N PRO A 96 7.56 -13.48 6.86
CA PRO A 96 7.06 -13.86 5.54
C PRO A 96 6.06 -15.01 5.56
N HIS A 97 6.31 -16.03 6.39
CA HIS A 97 5.42 -17.18 6.53
C HIS A 97 4.06 -16.77 7.10
N VAL A 98 4.05 -16.01 8.20
CA VAL A 98 2.81 -15.54 8.84
C VAL A 98 2.04 -14.60 7.90
N ARG A 99 2.74 -13.81 7.08
CA ARG A 99 2.11 -13.03 6.00
C ARG A 99 1.43 -13.93 4.99
N LEU A 100 2.11 -14.98 4.50
CA LEU A 100 1.50 -15.90 3.53
C LEU A 100 0.36 -16.70 4.14
N ALA A 101 0.48 -17.18 5.38
CA ALA A 101 -0.60 -17.82 6.11
C ALA A 101 -1.82 -16.88 6.20
N SER A 102 -1.60 -15.58 6.41
CA SER A 102 -2.68 -14.58 6.40
C SER A 102 -3.31 -14.40 5.02
N VAL A 103 -2.53 -14.53 3.93
CA VAL A 103 -3.08 -14.60 2.57
C VAL A 103 -3.91 -15.87 2.40
N PHE A 104 -3.39 -17.03 2.80
CA PHE A 104 -4.07 -18.30 2.65
C PHE A 104 -5.41 -18.33 3.37
N LEU A 105 -5.44 -17.94 4.64
CA LEU A 105 -6.67 -17.91 5.43
C LEU A 105 -7.68 -16.88 4.90
N ASP A 106 -7.24 -15.70 4.43
CA ASP A 106 -8.17 -14.67 3.93
C ASP A 106 -8.63 -14.86 2.48
N LYS A 107 -7.72 -15.34 1.62
CA LYS A 107 -7.90 -15.32 0.16
C LYS A 107 -8.10 -16.72 -0.40
N THR A 108 -7.54 -17.72 0.23
CA THR A 108 -7.65 -19.09 -0.27
C THR A 108 -8.81 -19.80 0.40
N VAL A 109 -8.85 -19.84 1.74
CA VAL A 109 -9.90 -20.53 2.51
C VAL A 109 -11.29 -19.92 2.30
N GLU A 110 -11.37 -18.59 2.16
CA GLU A 110 -12.64 -17.86 1.92
C GLU A 110 -13.15 -17.96 0.46
N ASN A 111 -12.61 -18.89 -0.35
CA ASN A 111 -13.03 -19.15 -1.73
C ASN A 111 -13.07 -17.89 -2.62
N THR A 112 -12.10 -17.00 -2.41
CA THR A 112 -12.05 -15.69 -3.09
C THR A 112 -11.54 -15.83 -4.52
N PRO A 113 -11.66 -14.78 -5.37
CA PRO A 113 -11.12 -14.81 -6.75
C PRO A 113 -9.65 -15.24 -6.84
N GLU A 114 -8.87 -14.98 -5.80
CA GLU A 114 -7.46 -15.34 -5.71
C GLU A 114 -7.22 -16.86 -5.69
N LEU A 115 -8.07 -17.67 -5.03
CA LEU A 115 -8.04 -19.13 -5.12
C LEU A 115 -8.29 -19.58 -6.56
N TRP A 116 -9.35 -19.06 -7.18
CA TRP A 116 -9.71 -19.43 -8.55
C TRP A 116 -8.69 -18.97 -9.58
N GLN A 117 -7.97 -17.87 -9.31
CA GLN A 117 -6.84 -17.44 -10.11
C GLN A 117 -5.69 -18.46 -9.99
N LEU A 118 -5.35 -18.90 -8.78
CA LEU A 118 -4.33 -19.93 -8.55
C LEU A 118 -4.70 -21.23 -9.29
N TYR A 119 -5.93 -21.71 -9.12
CA TYR A 119 -6.46 -22.92 -9.78
C TYR A 119 -6.28 -22.87 -11.31
N ARG A 120 -6.67 -21.76 -11.94
CA ARG A 120 -6.50 -21.58 -13.39
C ARG A 120 -5.04 -21.50 -13.82
N LEU A 121 -4.19 -20.84 -13.04
CA LEU A 121 -2.75 -20.74 -13.36
C LEU A 121 -2.06 -22.11 -13.29
N THR A 122 -2.57 -23.01 -12.45
CA THR A 122 -2.13 -24.41 -12.38
C THR A 122 -2.83 -25.33 -13.39
N SER A 123 -3.58 -24.76 -14.35
CA SER A 123 -4.36 -25.52 -15.34
C SER A 123 -5.34 -26.51 -14.70
N ASP A 124 -6.05 -26.07 -13.66
CA ASP A 124 -7.06 -26.85 -12.96
C ASP A 124 -6.46 -28.13 -12.30
N GLY A 125 -5.18 -28.05 -11.88
CA GLY A 125 -4.36 -29.21 -11.50
C GLY A 125 -4.48 -29.72 -10.07
N PHE A 126 -5.35 -29.14 -9.23
CA PHE A 126 -5.57 -29.56 -7.84
C PHE A 126 -7.04 -29.50 -7.45
N ASP A 127 -7.47 -30.23 -6.42
CA ASP A 127 -8.82 -30.10 -5.88
C ASP A 127 -8.89 -28.86 -4.95
N PRO A 128 -9.72 -27.83 -5.26
CA PRO A 128 -9.80 -26.60 -4.46
C PRO A 128 -10.24 -26.83 -3.01
N ASP A 129 -11.03 -27.86 -2.74
CA ASP A 129 -11.55 -28.12 -1.39
C ASP A 129 -10.56 -28.93 -0.53
N ALA A 130 -9.72 -29.74 -1.19
CA ALA A 130 -8.72 -30.59 -0.53
C ALA A 130 -7.36 -29.90 -0.32
N LEU A 131 -7.12 -28.77 -1.00
CA LEU A 131 -5.86 -28.04 -0.95
C LEU A 131 -5.52 -27.62 0.49
N THR A 132 -4.28 -27.81 0.89
CA THR A 132 -3.77 -27.43 2.21
C THR A 132 -2.83 -26.23 2.11
N PHE A 133 -2.41 -25.65 3.25
CA PHE A 133 -1.39 -24.62 3.22
C PHE A 133 -0.06 -25.17 2.70
N HIS A 134 0.32 -26.36 3.14
CA HIS A 134 1.52 -27.05 2.67
C HIS A 134 1.53 -27.24 1.14
N ASP A 135 0.38 -27.53 0.52
CA ASP A 135 0.28 -27.65 -0.93
C ASP A 135 0.41 -26.30 -1.66
N VAL A 136 -0.12 -25.21 -1.08
CA VAL A 136 -0.09 -23.87 -1.72
C VAL A 136 1.33 -23.36 -1.87
N VAL A 137 2.18 -23.61 -0.88
CA VAL A 137 3.55 -23.10 -0.83
C VAL A 137 4.37 -23.47 -2.09
N PRO A 138 4.53 -24.75 -2.48
CA PRO A 138 5.26 -25.14 -3.68
C PRO A 138 4.56 -24.71 -4.99
N LEU A 139 3.24 -24.55 -5.02
CA LEU A 139 2.54 -24.00 -6.18
C LEU A 139 2.99 -22.56 -6.46
N LEU A 140 3.13 -21.75 -5.41
CA LEU A 140 3.63 -20.37 -5.51
C LEU A 140 5.11 -20.30 -5.86
N ASP A 141 5.91 -21.27 -5.42
CA ASP A 141 7.36 -21.31 -5.62
C ASP A 141 7.76 -21.55 -7.08
N GLY A 142 7.10 -22.50 -7.76
CA GLY A 142 7.56 -23.00 -9.04
C GLY A 142 6.54 -22.98 -10.19
N GLN A 143 5.24 -22.84 -9.91
CA GLN A 143 4.22 -23.10 -10.91
C GLN A 143 3.48 -21.85 -11.39
N VAL A 144 3.48 -20.77 -10.61
CA VAL A 144 2.72 -19.55 -10.96
C VAL A 144 3.57 -18.28 -10.95
N PRO A 145 3.34 -17.34 -11.89
CA PRO A 145 4.04 -16.06 -11.85
C PRO A 145 3.50 -15.20 -10.70
N LEU A 146 4.28 -15.03 -9.62
CA LEU A 146 3.85 -14.33 -8.41
C LEU A 146 3.26 -12.93 -8.65
N LYS A 147 3.75 -12.18 -9.65
CA LYS A 147 3.33 -10.80 -9.93
C LYS A 147 1.92 -10.66 -10.52
N VAL A 148 1.25 -11.75 -10.89
CA VAL A 148 -0.14 -11.73 -11.40
C VAL A 148 -1.17 -11.43 -10.32
N ASN A 149 -0.79 -11.64 -9.05
CA ASN A 149 -1.60 -11.35 -7.88
C ASN A 149 -0.75 -10.55 -6.92
N TRP A 150 -1.24 -9.41 -6.44
CA TRP A 150 -0.47 -8.53 -5.57
C TRP A 150 -0.30 -9.07 -4.14
N HIS A 151 -0.99 -10.14 -3.75
CA HIS A 151 -0.83 -10.76 -2.42
C HIS A 151 0.39 -11.69 -2.32
N TRP A 152 0.81 -12.31 -3.42
CA TRP A 152 1.85 -13.35 -3.42
C TRP A 152 3.31 -12.83 -3.51
N PRO A 153 3.61 -11.67 -4.13
CA PRO A 153 4.98 -11.21 -4.30
C PRO A 153 5.71 -11.07 -2.96
N PRO A 154 7.04 -11.27 -2.98
CA PRO A 154 7.90 -10.94 -1.86
C PRO A 154 7.75 -9.50 -1.40
N GLN A 155 7.87 -9.28 -0.09
CA GLN A 155 7.73 -7.94 0.50
C GLN A 155 8.75 -6.94 -0.06
N GLN A 156 9.94 -7.42 -0.46
CA GLN A 156 10.98 -6.61 -1.09
C GLN A 156 10.54 -5.97 -2.42
N ASP A 157 9.63 -6.60 -3.17
CA ASP A 157 9.17 -6.11 -4.46
C ASP A 157 8.38 -4.78 -4.31
N PHE A 158 7.82 -4.54 -3.12
CA PHE A 158 7.10 -3.31 -2.78
C PHE A 158 8.03 -2.16 -2.34
N LEU A 159 9.32 -2.42 -2.15
CA LEU A 159 10.26 -1.41 -1.64
C LEU A 159 10.70 -0.47 -2.76
N VAL A 160 10.15 0.74 -2.79
CA VAL A 160 10.52 1.75 -3.79
C VAL A 160 11.89 2.42 -3.51
N TYR A 161 12.44 2.29 -2.31
CA TYR A 161 13.74 2.84 -1.91
C TYR A 161 14.73 1.74 -1.51
N GLU A 162 16.02 1.99 -1.70
CA GLU A 162 17.10 1.07 -1.29
C GLU A 162 17.17 0.96 0.23
N HIS A 163 17.01 2.09 0.91
CA HIS A 163 16.96 2.20 2.36
C HIS A 163 15.65 2.89 2.75
N CYS A 164 15.12 2.53 3.93
CA CYS A 164 13.99 3.24 4.53
C CYS A 164 14.46 3.86 5.83
N SER A 165 13.98 5.07 6.14
CA SER A 165 14.24 5.72 7.43
C SER A 165 13.78 4.85 8.60
N HIS A 166 12.65 4.15 8.45
CA HIS A 166 12.19 3.15 9.42
C HIS A 166 11.69 1.88 8.77
N VAL A 167 12.12 0.74 9.32
CA VAL A 167 11.59 -0.60 9.00
C VAL A 167 10.97 -1.14 10.28
N LEU A 168 9.65 -1.25 10.28
CA LEU A 168 8.86 -1.59 11.47
C LEU A 168 8.34 -3.03 11.33
N ALA A 169 8.42 -3.81 12.41
CA ALA A 169 7.86 -5.16 12.45
C ALA A 169 6.41 -5.11 12.95
N LEU A 170 5.49 -5.75 12.23
CA LEU A 170 4.08 -5.82 12.62
C LEU A 170 3.90 -6.48 13.99
N GLU A 171 4.69 -7.50 14.26
CA GLU A 171 4.75 -8.25 15.53
C GLU A 171 5.13 -7.35 16.72
N ARG A 172 5.71 -6.17 16.46
CA ARG A 172 6.07 -5.14 17.44
C ARG A 172 5.28 -3.85 17.24
N SER A 173 4.04 -3.95 16.77
CA SER A 173 3.18 -2.80 16.46
C SER A 173 2.96 -1.82 17.63
N LEU A 174 2.97 -2.31 18.88
CA LEU A 174 2.88 -1.48 20.08
C LEU A 174 4.07 -0.52 20.22
N GLU A 175 5.26 -0.93 19.77
CA GLU A 175 6.48 -0.11 19.78
C GLU A 175 6.56 0.78 18.53
N ALA A 176 6.01 0.32 17.41
CA ALA A 176 5.99 1.06 16.16
C ALA A 176 5.06 2.29 16.19
N THR A 177 3.96 2.20 16.94
CA THR A 177 2.93 3.26 16.96
C THR A 177 3.46 4.60 17.51
N PRO A 178 4.14 4.66 18.67
CA PRO A 178 4.75 5.90 19.16
C PRO A 178 5.74 6.50 18.17
N ILE A 179 6.55 5.69 17.51
CA ILE A 179 7.54 6.17 16.51
C ILE A 179 6.83 6.95 15.39
N LEU A 180 5.75 6.40 14.83
CA LEU A 180 5.01 7.06 13.76
C LEU A 180 4.30 8.34 14.24
N GLN A 181 3.76 8.32 15.46
CA GLN A 181 3.14 9.51 16.04
C GLN A 181 4.17 10.63 16.27
N ASP A 182 5.32 10.31 16.86
CA ASP A 182 6.33 11.30 17.26
C ASP A 182 7.10 11.85 16.05
N THR A 183 7.36 11.02 15.04
CA THR A 183 8.18 11.42 13.88
C THR A 183 7.39 12.15 12.81
N ILE A 184 6.15 11.72 12.54
CA ILE A 184 5.37 12.22 11.40
C ILE A 184 3.95 12.65 11.78
N GLY A 185 3.58 12.61 13.06
CA GLY A 185 2.25 12.98 13.53
C GLY A 185 1.15 12.00 13.13
N LEU A 186 1.49 10.79 12.67
CA LEU A 186 0.50 9.82 12.22
C LEU A 186 -0.07 9.05 13.41
N THR A 187 -1.33 9.32 13.73
CA THR A 187 -2.07 8.57 14.76
C THR A 187 -2.58 7.25 14.19
N MET A 188 -2.06 6.14 14.72
CA MET A 188 -2.54 4.80 14.39
C MET A 188 -3.93 4.58 14.97
N GLN A 189 -4.93 4.58 14.11
CA GLN A 189 -6.32 4.38 14.51
C GLN A 189 -6.51 2.95 15.05
N GLY A 190 -7.34 2.79 16.08
CA GLY A 190 -7.77 1.47 16.55
C GLY A 190 -8.63 0.79 15.48
N ALA A 191 -8.41 -0.52 15.28
CA ALA A 191 -9.11 -1.30 14.27
C ALA A 191 -10.29 -2.20 14.73
N PRO A 192 -10.84 -2.16 15.98
CA PRO A 192 -11.94 -3.07 16.31
C PRO A 192 -13.14 -2.84 15.39
N GLY A 193 -13.53 -3.86 14.61
CA GLY A 193 -14.66 -3.81 13.69
C GLY A 193 -14.51 -2.86 12.49
N LEU A 194 -13.36 -2.19 12.35
CA LEU A 194 -13.14 -1.16 11.36
C LEU A 194 -12.94 -1.73 9.96
N THR A 195 -12.49 -2.97 9.91
CA THR A 195 -12.39 -3.80 8.73
C THR A 195 -13.04 -5.11 9.12
N GLY A 196 -14.00 -5.64 8.36
CA GLY A 196 -14.51 -7.01 8.59
C GLY A 196 -13.42 -8.09 8.47
N HIS A 197 -12.19 -7.64 8.23
CA HIS A 197 -10.95 -8.34 8.07
C HIS A 197 -10.19 -8.36 9.42
N GLY A 198 -10.72 -8.99 10.46
CA GLY A 198 -10.06 -9.04 11.76
C GLY A 198 -10.15 -10.45 12.33
N THR A 199 -9.13 -10.93 13.05
CA THR A 199 -9.32 -12.08 13.96
C THR A 199 -10.21 -11.74 15.16
N ASP A 200 -10.57 -10.47 15.33
CA ASP A 200 -11.35 -9.98 16.47
C ASP A 200 -12.74 -10.62 16.58
N GLN A 201 -13.28 -11.13 15.46
CA GLN A 201 -14.57 -11.82 15.38
C GLN A 201 -14.46 -13.34 15.57
N PHE A 202 -13.25 -13.89 15.66
CA PHE A 202 -12.99 -15.31 15.77
C PHE A 202 -12.38 -15.68 17.12
N GLU A 203 -12.70 -16.88 17.60
CA GLU A 203 -11.89 -17.55 18.59
C GLU A 203 -10.61 -18.06 17.93
N VAL A 204 -9.47 -17.46 18.30
CA VAL A 204 -8.17 -17.82 17.74
C VAL A 204 -7.64 -19.09 18.43
N ILE A 205 -7.50 -20.17 17.65
CA ILE A 205 -6.96 -21.44 18.10
C ILE A 205 -5.44 -21.40 18.03
N ARG A 206 -4.77 -21.65 19.15
CA ARG A 206 -3.30 -21.60 19.27
C ARG A 206 -2.65 -22.96 19.48
N GLU A 207 -3.45 -24.01 19.63
CA GLU A 207 -2.98 -25.38 19.85
C GLU A 207 -3.23 -26.22 18.58
N GLY A 208 -2.24 -27.04 18.23
CA GLY A 208 -2.26 -27.88 17.03
C GLY A 208 -1.43 -27.33 15.87
N ASP A 209 -1.37 -28.13 14.81
CA ASP A 209 -0.78 -27.83 13.51
C ASP A 209 -1.91 -27.88 12.47
N PHE A 210 -1.97 -26.85 11.63
CA PHE A 210 -3.01 -26.67 10.63
C PHE A 210 -2.44 -26.57 9.21
N ALA A 211 -1.14 -26.82 9.02
CA ALA A 211 -0.50 -26.72 7.71
C ALA A 211 -1.09 -27.71 6.69
N ASP A 212 -1.44 -28.92 7.14
CA ASP A 212 -2.00 -30.00 6.32
C ASP A 212 -3.54 -30.12 6.43
N VAL A 213 -4.22 -29.14 7.02
CA VAL A 213 -5.69 -29.15 7.12
C VAL A 213 -6.29 -28.65 5.80
N PRO A 214 -7.20 -29.40 5.16
CA PRO A 214 -7.83 -28.98 3.91
C PRO A 214 -8.63 -27.68 4.04
N ILE A 215 -8.70 -26.92 2.94
CA ILE A 215 -9.51 -25.69 2.84
C ILE A 215 -10.94 -25.93 3.31
N ALA A 216 -11.59 -27.01 2.89
CA ALA A 216 -12.97 -27.28 3.29
C ALA A 216 -13.14 -27.34 4.83
N ALA A 217 -12.20 -28.00 5.53
CA ALA A 217 -12.24 -28.10 6.99
C ALA A 217 -11.91 -26.76 7.67
N LEU A 218 -10.98 -25.98 7.12
CA LEU A 218 -10.69 -24.63 7.62
C LEU A 218 -11.85 -23.67 7.38
N ALA A 219 -12.54 -23.79 6.25
CA ALA A 219 -13.73 -23.01 5.95
C ALA A 219 -14.85 -23.36 6.94
N GLU A 220 -15.12 -24.63 7.20
CA GLU A 220 -16.08 -25.05 8.24
C GLU A 220 -15.73 -24.47 9.62
N MET A 221 -14.44 -24.46 9.95
CA MET A 221 -13.93 -23.86 11.19
C MET A 221 -14.23 -22.35 11.24
N ASN A 222 -13.96 -21.60 10.17
CA ASN A 222 -14.30 -20.17 10.06
C ASN A 222 -15.80 -19.94 10.22
N HIS A 223 -16.65 -20.74 9.56
CA HIS A 223 -18.10 -20.65 9.69
C HIS A 223 -18.57 -20.91 11.13
N SER A 224 -17.82 -21.70 11.90
CA SER A 224 -18.07 -21.92 13.34
C SER A 224 -17.55 -20.80 14.25
N GLY A 225 -16.98 -19.74 13.69
CA GLY A 225 -16.42 -18.60 14.45
C GLY A 225 -15.04 -18.88 15.05
N ARG A 226 -14.30 -19.86 14.52
CA ARG A 226 -12.97 -20.23 15.00
C ARG A 226 -11.96 -20.11 13.86
N LEU A 227 -10.71 -19.77 14.19
CA LEU A 227 -9.65 -19.68 13.21
C LEU A 227 -8.30 -20.08 13.83
N PRO A 228 -7.47 -20.87 13.15
CA PRO A 228 -6.08 -21.08 13.58
C PRO A 228 -5.30 -19.77 13.64
N ALA A 229 -4.43 -19.64 14.64
CA ALA A 229 -3.42 -18.59 14.62
C ALA A 229 -2.49 -18.79 13.42
N HIS A 230 -2.10 -17.70 12.77
CA HIS A 230 -1.26 -17.70 11.57
C HIS A 230 0.06 -18.48 11.71
N ASP A 231 0.62 -18.51 12.91
CA ASP A 231 1.86 -19.23 13.23
C ASP A 231 1.67 -20.75 13.35
N ARG A 232 0.43 -21.24 13.30
CA ARG A 232 0.08 -22.66 13.32
C ARG A 232 -0.03 -23.30 11.94
N LEU A 233 0.18 -22.54 10.88
CA LEU A 233 0.28 -23.06 9.52
C LEU A 233 1.75 -23.30 9.10
N ASP A 234 2.69 -23.33 10.04
CA ASP A 234 4.12 -23.43 9.74
C ASP A 234 4.50 -24.78 9.14
N ALA A 235 4.88 -24.78 7.86
CA ALA A 235 5.33 -25.96 7.12
C ALA A 235 6.77 -26.39 7.49
N GLY A 236 7.44 -25.74 8.44
CA GLY A 236 8.68 -26.22 9.06
C GLY A 236 9.96 -26.07 8.24
N ASP A 237 9.90 -25.69 6.97
CA ASP A 237 11.08 -25.43 6.12
C ASP A 237 11.05 -24.03 5.45
N MET A 238 11.79 -23.09 6.04
CA MET A 238 11.96 -21.72 5.49
C MET A 238 12.95 -21.65 4.31
N THR A 239 13.62 -22.75 3.97
CA THR A 239 14.65 -22.78 2.91
C THR A 239 14.03 -22.53 1.53
N LEU A 240 12.80 -22.99 1.32
CA LEU A 240 12.00 -22.70 0.12
C LEU A 240 11.75 -21.18 -0.03
N TYR A 241 11.41 -20.51 1.07
CA TYR A 241 11.19 -19.06 1.10
C TYR A 241 12.49 -18.25 0.98
N ALA A 242 13.64 -18.80 1.36
CA ALA A 242 14.92 -18.09 1.30
C ALA A 242 15.30 -17.65 -0.13
N ALA A 243 14.98 -18.50 -1.12
CA ALA A 243 15.28 -18.27 -2.53
C ALA A 243 14.44 -17.12 -3.12
N HIS A 244 13.19 -16.96 -2.67
CA HIS A 244 12.25 -15.98 -3.24
C HIS A 244 12.13 -14.69 -2.43
N PHE A 245 12.21 -14.78 -1.10
CA PHE A 245 12.02 -13.63 -0.20
C PHE A 245 13.34 -13.01 0.23
N GLY A 246 14.48 -13.60 -0.14
CA GLY A 246 15.81 -13.17 0.25
C GLY A 246 16.13 -13.60 1.68
N ALA A 247 17.24 -14.32 1.86
CA ALA A 247 17.65 -14.88 3.15
C ALA A 247 17.75 -13.84 4.29
N HIS A 248 17.97 -12.56 3.97
CA HIS A 248 18.03 -11.45 4.94
C HIS A 248 16.66 -11.00 5.46
N LEU A 249 15.54 -11.41 4.82
CA LEU A 249 14.18 -11.14 5.29
C LEU A 249 13.58 -12.30 6.10
N LEU A 250 14.27 -13.44 6.16
CA LEU A 250 13.87 -14.60 6.98
C LEU A 250 14.13 -14.42 8.49
N PRO A 251 15.26 -13.83 8.94
CA PRO A 251 15.48 -13.57 10.35
C PRO A 251 14.90 -12.21 10.74
N PHE A 252 13.74 -12.15 11.39
CA PHE A 252 13.32 -10.92 12.07
C PHE A 252 12.79 -11.18 13.48
N PRO A 253 13.66 -11.05 14.50
CA PRO A 253 13.22 -10.62 15.84
C PRO A 253 13.93 -9.37 16.35
N ARG A 254 14.84 -8.75 15.60
CA ARG A 254 15.45 -7.46 15.97
C ARG A 254 15.12 -6.44 14.89
N LEU A 255 14.61 -5.28 15.30
CA LEU A 255 14.56 -4.10 14.44
C LEU A 255 15.91 -4.05 13.69
N LEU A 256 15.89 -4.01 12.35
CA LEU A 256 17.12 -3.65 11.65
C LEU A 256 17.56 -2.35 12.31
N PRO A 257 18.79 -2.26 12.85
CA PRO A 257 19.28 -1.00 13.39
C PRO A 257 19.07 0.01 12.28
N THR A 258 18.19 0.98 12.51
CA THR A 258 18.27 2.22 11.76
C THR A 258 19.66 2.71 12.09
N GLU A 259 20.60 2.62 11.15
CA GLU A 259 21.80 3.42 11.23
C GLU A 259 21.31 4.86 11.11
N VAL A 260 20.92 5.43 12.25
CA VAL A 260 20.66 6.84 12.35
C VAL A 260 22.04 7.48 12.29
N HIS A 261 22.50 7.76 11.06
CA HIS A 261 23.59 8.69 10.86
C HIS A 261 23.09 10.09 11.23
N PHE A 262 22.99 10.36 12.53
CA PHE A 262 23.19 11.70 13.03
C PHE A 262 24.68 12.00 12.81
N GLN A 263 25.00 12.60 11.67
CA GLN A 263 26.19 13.45 11.61
C GLN A 263 25.90 14.64 12.52
N ASP A 264 26.39 14.52 13.75
CA ASP A 264 26.47 15.61 14.71
C ASP A 264 27.49 16.61 14.15
N ASP A 265 27.01 17.55 13.33
CA ASP A 265 27.79 18.72 12.90
C ASP A 265 28.04 19.59 14.15
N GLN A 266 29.03 19.20 14.94
CA GLN A 266 29.62 20.00 16.00
C GLN A 266 30.38 21.17 15.36
N ALA A 267 29.63 22.19 14.94
CA ALA A 267 30.13 23.55 14.87
C ALA A 267 30.31 24.07 16.30
N GLN A 268 31.54 23.94 16.80
CA GLN A 268 32.04 24.57 18.02
C GLN A 268 31.59 26.04 18.12
N ARG A 269 30.78 26.37 19.13
CA ARG A 269 30.72 27.73 19.69
C ARG A 269 30.69 27.66 21.22
N TYR A 270 31.83 28.07 21.78
CA TYR A 270 32.04 28.41 23.17
C TYR A 270 31.03 29.45 23.67
N HIS A 271 30.37 29.21 24.80
CA HIS A 271 29.94 30.26 25.72
C HIS A 271 30.04 29.83 27.20
N PRO A 272 30.42 30.74 28.12
CA PRO A 272 30.79 30.41 29.49
C PRO A 272 29.63 30.47 30.50
N ARG A 273 29.68 29.54 31.47
CA ARG A 273 29.28 29.64 32.89
C ARG A 273 28.06 30.50 33.26
N ARG A 274 26.98 29.85 33.74
CA ARG A 274 26.23 30.32 34.93
C ARG A 274 25.42 29.20 35.61
N ARG A 275 25.10 29.48 36.88
CA ARG A 275 25.00 28.58 38.03
C ARG A 275 23.74 27.72 38.13
N LEU A 276 23.95 26.50 38.65
CA LEU A 276 22.99 25.61 39.29
C LEU A 276 22.23 26.28 40.45
N ARG A 277 20.92 26.09 40.48
CA ARG A 277 20.10 26.08 41.70
C ARG A 277 19.11 24.92 41.60
N HIS A 278 19.22 23.99 42.55
CA HIS A 278 18.28 22.89 42.76
C HIS A 278 16.99 23.41 43.42
N ALA A 279 15.85 22.85 43.02
CA ALA A 279 14.59 22.94 43.75
C ALA A 279 13.97 21.52 43.88
N ALA A 280 13.21 21.35 44.95
CA ALA A 280 12.97 20.11 45.68
C ALA A 280 11.98 19.12 45.04
N LEU A 281 12.18 17.84 45.39
CA LEU A 281 11.29 16.70 45.21
C LEU A 281 9.94 16.94 45.91
N SER A 282 8.83 16.76 45.19
CA SER A 282 7.52 16.52 45.81
C SER A 282 7.11 15.06 45.65
N HIS A 283 6.95 14.40 46.79
CA HIS A 283 6.31 13.09 46.93
C HIS A 283 4.87 13.13 46.42
N HIS A 284 4.53 12.27 45.45
CA HIS A 284 3.18 11.71 45.35
C HIS A 284 3.23 10.26 44.85
N HIS A 285 2.88 9.35 45.75
CA HIS A 285 2.46 7.99 45.44
C HIS A 285 1.01 8.05 44.96
N GLY A 286 0.80 7.77 43.67
CA GLY A 286 -0.52 7.52 43.10
C GLY A 286 -0.46 6.21 42.31
N ARG A 287 -1.05 5.16 42.89
CA ARG A 287 -1.33 3.90 42.20
C ARG A 287 -2.05 4.18 40.88
N VAL A 288 -1.49 3.71 39.77
CA VAL A 288 -2.24 3.44 38.55
C VAL A 288 -2.09 1.95 38.29
N GLU A 289 -3.09 1.20 38.77
CA GLU A 289 -3.41 -0.10 38.20
C GLU A 289 -3.98 0.16 36.80
N THR A 290 -3.16 -0.07 35.77
CA THR A 290 -3.67 -0.18 34.40
C THR A 290 -3.91 -1.66 34.14
N THR A 291 -5.16 -2.09 34.31
CA THR A 291 -5.68 -3.31 33.70
C THR A 291 -5.43 -3.26 32.20
N ALA A 292 -4.52 -4.11 31.73
CA ALA A 292 -4.29 -4.35 30.31
C ALA A 292 -5.48 -5.10 29.73
N SER A 293 -6.45 -4.36 29.18
CA SER A 293 -7.56 -4.92 28.40
C SER A 293 -7.35 -4.63 26.92
N ASP A 294 -7.16 -5.71 26.16
CA ASP A 294 -7.71 -5.90 24.82
C ASP A 294 -7.18 -5.05 23.65
N LEU A 295 -5.88 -5.17 23.34
CA LEU A 295 -5.41 -4.97 21.97
C LEU A 295 -5.16 -6.33 21.31
N ARG A 296 -6.26 -6.97 20.92
CA ARG A 296 -6.21 -8.13 20.03
C ARG A 296 -5.72 -7.70 18.66
N GLN A 297 -4.89 -8.55 18.07
CA GLN A 297 -4.30 -8.35 16.75
C GLN A 297 -5.45 -8.30 15.72
N ALA A 298 -5.61 -7.18 15.03
CA ALA A 298 -6.54 -7.09 13.91
C ALA A 298 -5.89 -7.74 12.68
N ASP A 299 -6.07 -9.04 12.52
CA ASP A 299 -5.62 -9.76 11.32
C ASP A 299 -6.67 -9.73 10.20
N ASP A 300 -6.27 -9.18 9.06
CA ASP A 300 -7.04 -8.96 7.82
C ASP A 300 -7.72 -10.25 7.27
N LEU A 301 -8.93 -10.63 7.74
CA LEU A 301 -9.72 -11.80 7.26
C LEU A 301 -11.21 -11.51 6.91
N LEU A 302 -11.52 -11.15 5.65
CA LEU A 302 -12.79 -11.44 4.94
C LEU A 302 -12.71 -11.03 3.45
N SER A 303 -13.33 -11.81 2.58
CA SER A 303 -13.53 -11.54 1.16
C SER A 303 -14.64 -10.54 0.88
N SER A 304 -14.52 -9.74 -0.19
CA SER A 304 -15.63 -8.94 -0.70
C SER A 304 -16.68 -9.83 -1.36
N ILE A 305 -17.62 -10.38 -0.59
CA ILE A 305 -18.84 -10.98 -1.16
C ILE A 305 -19.64 -9.87 -1.83
N ARG A 306 -19.61 -9.85 -3.17
CA ARG A 306 -20.58 -9.10 -3.97
C ARG A 306 -21.92 -9.82 -3.88
N ALA A 307 -22.92 -9.14 -3.33
CA ALA A 307 -24.29 -9.65 -3.24
C ALA A 307 -25.05 -9.73 -4.58
N ASP A 308 -24.43 -9.43 -5.74
CA ASP A 308 -25.13 -9.36 -7.03
C ASP A 308 -24.36 -10.01 -8.21
N ALA A 309 -24.07 -11.32 -8.12
CA ALA A 309 -23.62 -12.10 -9.28
C ALA A 309 -24.60 -13.24 -9.62
N GLY A 310 -25.89 -12.92 -9.64
CA GLY A 310 -26.90 -13.76 -10.26
C GLY A 310 -27.39 -13.11 -11.56
N ARG A 311 -26.80 -13.47 -12.71
CA ARG A 311 -27.51 -13.58 -13.99
C ARG A 311 -26.63 -14.17 -15.10
N ASN A 312 -27.03 -15.37 -15.51
CA ASN A 312 -26.75 -15.97 -16.82
C ASN A 312 -27.19 -15.05 -17.97
N SER A 313 -26.32 -14.89 -18.97
CA SER A 313 -26.68 -14.63 -20.37
C SER A 313 -25.57 -15.26 -21.22
N ARG A 314 -25.75 -16.47 -21.74
CA ARG A 314 -26.21 -16.75 -23.12
C ARG A 314 -25.53 -15.87 -24.17
N ASP A 315 -24.64 -16.53 -24.91
CA ASP A 315 -24.29 -16.43 -26.33
C ASP A 315 -24.68 -15.15 -27.08
N LEU A 316 -23.68 -14.51 -27.69
CA LEU A 316 -23.86 -13.80 -28.96
C LEU A 316 -22.62 -14.03 -29.87
N PRO A 317 -22.81 -14.39 -31.15
CA PRO A 317 -21.73 -14.69 -32.09
C PRO A 317 -21.31 -13.48 -32.93
N ASP A 318 -20.05 -13.57 -33.40
CA ASP A 318 -19.40 -13.00 -34.58
C ASP A 318 -20.08 -11.86 -35.36
N HIS A 319 -19.40 -10.72 -35.38
CA HIS A 319 -19.67 -9.62 -36.30
C HIS A 319 -18.92 -9.79 -37.63
N HIS A 320 -19.66 -10.04 -38.71
CA HIS A 320 -19.25 -9.71 -40.08
C HIS A 320 -20.15 -8.59 -40.64
N THR A 321 -19.53 -7.48 -41.05
CA THR A 321 -20.15 -6.43 -41.88
C THR A 321 -19.98 -6.80 -43.36
N PRO A 322 -21.01 -6.57 -44.20
CA PRO A 322 -20.85 -5.46 -45.16
C PRO A 322 -22.17 -4.76 -45.57
N GLY A 323 -22.02 -3.54 -46.10
CA GLY A 323 -22.88 -3.06 -47.19
C GLY A 323 -23.93 -2.00 -46.85
N SER A 324 -23.70 -0.80 -47.37
CA SER A 324 -24.58 0.36 -47.45
C SER A 324 -25.89 0.11 -48.23
N GLY A 325 -27.02 0.64 -47.75
CA GLY A 325 -28.30 0.69 -48.46
C GLY A 325 -29.21 1.79 -47.91
N ALA A 326 -29.96 2.43 -48.82
CA ALA A 326 -30.56 3.76 -48.70
C ALA A 326 -31.76 3.92 -47.73
N VAL A 327 -31.96 5.18 -47.35
CA VAL A 327 -33.02 5.74 -46.49
C VAL A 327 -34.42 5.59 -47.11
N GLN A 328 -35.43 5.26 -46.29
CA GLN A 328 -36.79 5.75 -46.47
C GLN A 328 -37.40 6.23 -45.15
N ALA A 329 -38.07 7.37 -45.23
CA ALA A 329 -38.71 8.08 -44.14
C ALA A 329 -40.14 7.58 -43.92
N TYR A 330 -40.53 7.40 -42.65
CA TYR A 330 -41.92 7.56 -42.23
C TYR A 330 -41.99 8.17 -40.82
N ALA A 331 -43.09 8.88 -40.61
CA ALA A 331 -43.17 10.06 -39.76
C ALA A 331 -43.80 9.79 -38.38
N ARG A 332 -43.48 10.72 -37.46
CA ARG A 332 -44.31 11.23 -36.34
C ARG A 332 -44.60 10.26 -35.17
N ARG A 333 -43.98 10.55 -34.01
CA ARG A 333 -44.54 11.38 -32.91
C ARG A 333 -43.58 11.32 -31.71
N ARG A 334 -42.92 12.42 -31.38
CA ARG A 334 -42.34 12.65 -30.04
C ARG A 334 -43.00 13.88 -29.42
N GLN A 335 -43.46 13.71 -28.19
CA GLN A 335 -43.94 14.76 -27.31
C GLN A 335 -42.77 15.64 -26.87
N SER A 336 -43.04 16.94 -26.78
CA SER A 336 -42.16 17.98 -26.25
C SER A 336 -42.37 18.12 -24.74
N MET A 337 -41.28 18.23 -23.98
CA MET A 337 -41.22 19.03 -22.75
C MET A 337 -39.77 19.42 -22.43
N GLY A 338 -39.57 20.71 -22.09
CA GLY A 338 -38.51 21.15 -21.19
C GLY A 338 -37.44 22.05 -21.80
N ASP A 339 -37.50 23.33 -21.46
CA ASP A 339 -36.70 24.44 -21.97
C ASP A 339 -35.20 24.37 -21.66
N PHE A 340 -34.40 24.79 -22.64
CA PHE A 340 -32.98 25.10 -22.50
C PHE A 340 -32.80 26.56 -22.09
N ALA A 341 -32.08 26.79 -20.99
CA ALA A 341 -31.61 28.11 -20.60
C ALA A 341 -30.54 28.61 -21.59
N HIS A 342 -30.81 29.76 -22.21
CA HIS A 342 -29.87 30.50 -23.05
C HIS A 342 -28.70 31.07 -22.24
N LEU A 343 -27.48 30.60 -22.51
CA LEU A 343 -26.26 31.33 -22.14
C LEU A 343 -26.04 32.47 -23.15
N ARG A 344 -25.93 33.70 -22.63
CA ARG A 344 -25.67 34.92 -23.39
C ARG A 344 -24.17 35.05 -23.74
N GLY A 345 -23.90 35.27 -25.02
CA GLY A 345 -22.94 36.27 -25.53
C GLY A 345 -21.45 36.05 -25.30
N ALA A 346 -20.77 35.54 -26.32
CA ALA A 346 -19.33 35.77 -26.52
C ALA A 346 -19.08 37.23 -26.95
N ALA A 347 -18.12 37.90 -26.34
CA ALA A 347 -17.70 39.26 -26.68
C ALA A 347 -16.84 39.28 -27.97
N GLU A 348 -17.07 40.28 -28.81
CA GLU A 348 -16.32 40.54 -30.05
C GLU A 348 -14.85 40.93 -29.81
N PRO A 349 -13.92 40.57 -30.73
CA PRO A 349 -12.53 40.99 -30.68
C PRO A 349 -12.37 42.43 -31.20
N ARG A 350 -11.81 43.32 -30.36
CA ARG A 350 -11.39 44.67 -30.77
C ARG A 350 -10.05 44.63 -31.52
N ARG A 351 -9.96 45.47 -32.55
CA ARG A 351 -8.84 45.65 -33.49
C ARG A 351 -7.60 46.31 -32.89
N ALA A 352 -6.52 46.18 -33.67
CA ALA A 352 -5.11 46.51 -33.45
C ALA A 352 -4.80 47.93 -32.92
N GLY A 353 -3.92 47.97 -31.92
CA GLY A 353 -3.19 49.16 -31.45
C GLY A 353 -1.69 49.05 -31.77
N ALA A 354 -1.06 50.19 -31.99
CA ALA A 354 0.21 50.37 -32.68
C ALA A 354 1.48 50.01 -31.89
N GLY A 355 2.44 49.43 -32.62
CA GLY A 355 3.87 49.81 -32.65
C GLY A 355 4.67 49.82 -31.35
N PHE A 356 5.32 48.70 -31.02
CA PHE A 356 6.51 48.70 -30.16
C PHE A 356 7.76 48.94 -30.99
N HIS A 357 8.47 50.03 -30.71
CA HIS A 357 9.78 50.34 -31.30
C HIS A 357 10.88 49.41 -30.77
N PRO A 358 11.81 48.94 -31.63
CA PRO A 358 12.97 48.16 -31.21
C PRO A 358 13.97 49.04 -30.43
N ARG A 359 14.33 48.60 -29.23
CA ARG A 359 15.36 49.24 -28.40
C ARG A 359 16.73 48.99 -29.04
N ARG A 360 17.45 50.09 -29.30
CA ARG A 360 18.83 50.15 -29.81
C ARG A 360 19.79 49.28 -29.01
N GLY A 361 20.68 48.61 -29.74
CA GLY A 361 21.75 47.78 -29.21
C GLY A 361 22.77 48.55 -28.37
N VAL A 362 23.33 47.83 -27.40
CA VAL A 362 24.51 48.19 -26.63
C VAL A 362 25.75 47.66 -27.38
N PRO A 363 26.71 48.52 -27.78
CA PRO A 363 27.99 48.05 -28.28
C PRO A 363 29.08 48.03 -27.20
N GLN A 364 30.01 47.08 -27.36
CA GLN A 364 31.36 46.97 -26.76
C GLN A 364 31.43 46.49 -25.29
N ARG A 365 32.38 45.64 -24.89
CA ARG A 365 33.77 45.46 -25.38
C ARG A 365 34.17 43.99 -25.51
N ARG A 366 34.82 43.67 -26.63
CA ARG A 366 35.81 42.59 -26.74
C ARG A 366 37.07 43.01 -25.98
N THR A 367 37.58 42.14 -25.13
CA THR A 367 38.98 42.13 -24.69
C THR A 367 39.75 41.17 -25.61
N LEU A 368 40.67 41.71 -26.40
CA LEU A 368 41.73 41.00 -27.09
C LEU A 368 43.02 41.80 -26.89
N SER A 369 43.89 41.30 -26.00
CA SER A 369 45.35 41.30 -26.10
C SER A 369 45.85 40.45 -24.92
N ALA A 370 47.01 39.85 -24.89
CA ALA A 370 47.95 39.33 -25.87
C ALA A 370 48.89 38.45 -25.01
N GLY A 371 49.42 37.39 -25.59
CA GLY A 371 50.38 36.51 -24.94
C GLY A 371 51.68 37.22 -24.57
N ALA A 372 52.34 36.66 -23.55
CA ALA A 372 53.78 36.49 -23.56
C ALA A 372 54.06 35.12 -24.20
N GLY A 373 54.87 35.12 -25.25
CA GLY A 373 55.20 33.96 -26.08
C GLY A 373 55.58 34.40 -27.48
#